data_AF-A0A4V1R1K6-F1
#
_entry.id   AF-A0A4V1R1K6-F1
#
_cell.length_a   1.000
_cell.length_b   1.000
_cell.length_c   1.000
_cell.angle_alpha   90.00
_cell.angle_beta   90.00
_cell.angle_gamma   90.00
#
_symmetry.space_group_name_H-M   'P 1'
#
loop_
_entity.id
_entity.type
_entity.pdbx_description
1 polymer ?
#
loop_
_entity_poly.entity_id
_entity_poly.type
_entity_poly.pdbx_seq_one_letter_code
_entity_poly.pdbx_strand_id
1 'polypeptide(L)'
;MSTEQPALLSQWDALLLEGLRAAGFSNEEILSAIRTGELPQDESEFHLDYQSLAVLYADQPELVERAVLKGYRIKYNTVGGLNSWIRLALNKSTEFSREEGNGGVTVSLTANERAHLESVLSYGWKIVPHGPELYRVVPVAQV
;
A
#
# COMPACT_ATOMS: atom_id res chain seq x y z
N MET A 1 21.44 16.75 -4.26
CA MET A 1 20.41 15.76 -4.66
C MET A 1 19.13 16.19 -3.98
N SER A 2 18.13 16.66 -4.71
CA SER A 2 16.86 17.05 -4.11
C SER A 2 16.22 15.80 -3.53
N THR A 3 16.12 15.74 -2.20
CA THR A 3 15.36 14.72 -1.50
C THR A 3 13.89 15.04 -1.68
N GLU A 4 13.33 14.73 -2.86
CA GLU A 4 11.89 14.77 -3.02
C GLU A 4 11.29 13.75 -2.04
N GLN A 5 10.55 14.26 -1.06
CA GLN A 5 9.85 13.43 -0.11
C GLN A 5 8.78 12.62 -0.86
N PRO A 6 8.60 11.32 -0.53
CA PRO A 6 7.58 10.51 -1.18
C PRO A 6 6.19 11.11 -0.96
N ALA A 7 5.30 10.94 -1.94
CA ALA A 7 3.90 11.30 -1.77
C ALA A 7 3.34 10.57 -0.55
N LEU A 8 2.60 11.28 0.31
CA LEU A 8 2.02 10.69 1.50
C LEU A 8 0.55 10.34 1.23
N LEU A 9 0.24 9.06 1.19
CA LEU A 9 -1.12 8.56 1.02
C LEU A 9 -1.72 8.08 2.35
N SER A 10 -3.04 8.17 2.50
CA SER A 10 -3.70 7.37 3.52
C SER A 10 -3.53 5.88 3.20
N GLN A 11 -3.73 5.01 4.18
CA GLN A 11 -3.65 3.57 3.93
C GLN A 11 -4.75 3.09 2.96
N TRP A 12 -5.90 3.76 2.94
CA TRP A 12 -6.99 3.45 2.02
C TRP A 12 -6.64 3.86 0.58
N ASP A 13 -6.15 5.09 0.36
CA ASP A 13 -5.76 5.55 -0.98
C ASP A 13 -4.63 4.70 -1.56
N ALA A 14 -3.69 4.28 -0.72
CA ALA A 14 -2.64 3.33 -1.11
C ALA A 14 -3.23 2.00 -1.56
N LEU A 15 -4.22 1.46 -0.84
CA LEU A 15 -4.89 0.21 -1.21
C LEU A 15 -5.66 0.34 -2.52
N LEU A 16 -6.37 1.45 -2.75
CA LEU A 16 -7.05 1.73 -4.01
C LEU A 16 -6.07 1.79 -5.18
N LEU A 17 -4.93 2.47 -5.00
CA LEU A 17 -3.90 2.55 -6.03
C LEU A 17 -3.30 1.18 -6.35
N GLU A 18 -3.00 0.36 -5.34
CA GLU A 18 -2.53 -1.01 -5.57
C GLU A 18 -3.60 -1.91 -6.17
N GLY A 19 -4.88 -1.66 -5.92
CA GLY A 19 -5.98 -2.39 -6.56
C GLY A 19 -6.00 -2.19 -8.06
N LEU A 20 -5.84 -0.95 -8.54
CA LEU A 20 -5.73 -0.67 -9.97
C LEU A 20 -4.48 -1.32 -10.59
N ARG A 21 -3.34 -1.32 -9.88
CA ARG A 21 -2.12 -1.99 -10.33
C ARG A 21 -2.29 -3.51 -10.39
N ALA A 22 -2.92 -4.11 -9.39
CA ALA A 22 -3.23 -5.53 -9.34
C ALA A 22 -4.22 -5.94 -10.46
N ALA A 23 -5.12 -5.04 -10.85
CA ALA A 23 -5.99 -5.19 -12.02
C ALA A 23 -5.26 -5.00 -13.37
N GLY A 24 -3.96 -4.69 -13.36
CA GLY A 24 -3.12 -4.62 -14.55
C GLY A 24 -2.99 -3.24 -15.19
N PHE A 25 -3.48 -2.19 -14.55
CA PHE A 25 -3.39 -0.83 -15.10
C PHE A 25 -1.95 -0.30 -15.00
N SER A 26 -1.46 0.27 -16.10
CA SER A 26 -0.23 1.07 -16.13
C SER A 26 -0.41 2.41 -15.42
N ASN A 27 0.70 3.09 -15.09
CA ASN A 27 0.65 4.40 -14.46
C ASN A 27 -0.10 5.43 -15.32
N GLU A 28 0.07 5.38 -16.64
CA GLU A 28 -0.60 6.25 -17.59
C GLU A 28 -2.12 6.00 -17.61
N GLU A 29 -2.53 4.73 -17.60
CA GLU A 29 -3.94 4.34 -17.56
C GLU A 29 -4.58 4.73 -16.22
N ILE A 30 -3.88 4.53 -15.10
CA ILE A 30 -4.34 4.96 -13.77
C ILE A 30 -4.61 6.46 -13.77
N LEU A 31 -3.65 7.27 -14.22
CA LEU A 31 -3.82 8.72 -14.25
C LEU A 31 -4.93 9.17 -15.20
N SER A 32 -5.05 8.52 -16.36
CA SER A 32 -6.13 8.80 -17.30
C SER A 32 -7.50 8.50 -16.67
N ALA A 33 -7.68 7.31 -16.11
CA ALA A 33 -8.93 6.87 -15.48
C ALA A 33 -9.32 7.76 -14.30
N ILE A 34 -8.36 8.15 -13.45
CA ILE A 34 -8.59 9.07 -12.33
C ILE A 34 -9.04 10.45 -12.82
N ARG A 35 -8.42 10.98 -13.89
CA ARG A 35 -8.75 12.30 -14.46
C ARG A 35 -10.11 12.33 -15.13
N THR A 36 -10.48 11.27 -15.85
CA THR A 36 -11.76 11.18 -16.56
C THR A 36 -12.90 10.69 -15.67
N GLY A 37 -12.58 10.09 -14.51
CA GLY A 37 -13.54 9.41 -13.64
C GLY A 37 -13.96 8.02 -14.15
N GLU A 38 -13.36 7.55 -15.24
CA GLU A 38 -13.63 6.25 -15.88
C GLU A 38 -12.86 5.14 -15.17
N LEU A 39 -13.22 4.90 -13.92
CA LEU A 39 -12.60 3.87 -13.07
C LEU A 39 -13.40 2.56 -13.14
N PRO A 40 -12.72 1.41 -13.08
CA PRO A 40 -13.37 0.11 -13.13
C PRO A 40 -14.24 -0.14 -11.90
N GLN A 41 -15.14 -1.11 -12.00
CA GLN A 41 -15.74 -1.72 -10.82
C GLN A 41 -14.77 -2.73 -10.23
N ASP A 42 -14.62 -2.73 -8.91
CA ASP A 42 -13.81 -3.76 -8.24
C ASP A 42 -14.59 -5.08 -8.13
N GLU A 43 -13.99 -6.14 -8.66
CA GLU A 43 -14.51 -7.52 -8.56
C GLU A 43 -13.75 -8.34 -7.50
N SER A 44 -12.79 -7.72 -6.81
CA SER A 44 -12.02 -8.36 -5.76
C SER A 44 -12.82 -8.52 -4.45
N GLU A 45 -12.29 -9.32 -3.53
CA GLU A 45 -12.85 -9.46 -2.17
C GLU A 45 -12.78 -8.17 -1.33
N PHE A 46 -12.04 -7.16 -1.80
CA PHE A 46 -11.79 -5.92 -1.06
C PHE A 46 -12.87 -4.85 -1.30
N HIS A 47 -13.71 -5.01 -2.33
CA HIS A 47 -14.79 -4.08 -2.69
C HIS A 47 -14.31 -2.62 -2.75
N LEU A 48 -13.22 -2.40 -3.49
CA LEU A 48 -12.53 -1.12 -3.58
C LEU A 48 -13.37 -0.10 -4.38
N ASP A 49 -13.74 1.00 -3.74
CA ASP A 49 -14.36 2.14 -4.41
C ASP A 49 -13.27 3.07 -4.96
N TYR A 50 -12.83 2.79 -6.19
CA TYR A 50 -11.80 3.56 -6.85
C TYR A 50 -12.20 5.02 -7.09
N GLN A 51 -13.49 5.37 -7.10
CA GLN A 51 -13.94 6.77 -7.31
C GLN A 51 -13.37 7.73 -6.26
N SER A 52 -13.01 7.22 -5.07
CA SER A 52 -12.30 7.98 -4.05
C SER A 52 -10.95 8.55 -4.56
N LEU A 53 -10.28 7.91 -5.52
CA LEU A 53 -9.06 8.44 -6.12
C LEU A 53 -9.33 9.63 -7.05
N ALA A 54 -10.46 9.65 -7.77
CA ALA A 54 -10.87 10.80 -8.57
C ALA A 54 -11.21 12.01 -7.67
N VAL A 55 -11.87 11.76 -6.53
CA VAL A 55 -12.11 12.80 -5.51
C VAL A 55 -10.79 13.33 -4.95
N LEU A 56 -9.85 12.46 -4.60
CA LEU A 56 -8.52 12.87 -4.13
C LEU A 56 -7.76 13.68 -5.18
N TYR A 57 -7.85 13.30 -6.46
CA TYR A 57 -7.21 14.02 -7.55
C TYR A 57 -7.79 15.42 -7.77
N ALA A 58 -9.11 15.58 -7.63
CA ALA A 58 -9.76 16.88 -7.75
C ALA A 58 -9.30 17.87 -6.66
N ASP A 59 -8.96 17.37 -5.47
CA ASP A 59 -8.46 18.17 -4.35
C ASP A 59 -6.92 18.37 -4.40
N GLN A 60 -6.18 17.30 -4.70
CA GLN A 60 -4.71 17.26 -4.61
C GLN A 60 -4.08 16.54 -5.84
N PRO A 61 -4.15 17.15 -7.04
CA PRO A 61 -3.72 16.49 -8.27
C PRO A 61 -2.23 16.14 -8.26
N GLU A 62 -1.37 17.05 -7.79
CA GLU A 62 0.08 16.80 -7.73
C GLU A 62 0.44 15.66 -6.76
N LEU A 63 -0.33 15.48 -5.68
CA LEU A 63 -0.10 14.38 -4.74
C LEU A 63 -0.32 13.04 -5.43
N VAL A 64 -1.44 12.91 -6.14
CA VAL A 64 -1.80 11.68 -6.85
C VAL A 64 -0.81 11.41 -7.98
N GLU A 65 -0.44 12.42 -8.77
CA GLU A 65 0.53 12.27 -9.85
C GLU A 65 1.89 11.81 -9.34
N ARG A 66 2.38 12.39 -8.24
CA ARG A 66 3.62 11.92 -7.60
C ARG A 66 3.47 10.50 -7.06
N ALA A 67 2.36 10.17 -6.40
CA ALA A 67 2.13 8.84 -5.85
C ALA A 67 2.13 7.75 -6.94
N VAL A 68 1.51 8.02 -8.09
CA VAL A 68 1.45 7.10 -9.22
C VAL A 68 2.82 6.97 -9.89
N LEU A 69 3.48 8.09 -10.20
CA LEU A 69 4.69 8.10 -11.04
C LEU A 69 6.00 7.87 -10.29
N LYS A 70 6.07 8.32 -9.04
CA LYS A 70 7.28 8.32 -8.21
C LYS A 70 7.18 7.43 -6.97
N GLY A 71 6.00 6.85 -6.74
CA GLY A 71 5.70 6.06 -5.56
C GLY A 71 5.24 6.91 -4.37
N TYR A 72 4.87 6.23 -3.30
CA TYR A 72 4.29 6.84 -2.11
C TYR A 72 4.80 6.18 -0.84
N ARG A 73 4.54 6.83 0.28
CA ARG A 73 4.61 6.26 1.63
C ARG A 73 3.27 6.40 2.32
N ILE A 74 2.88 5.40 3.08
CA ILE A 74 1.63 5.40 3.85
C ILE A 74 1.83 6.26 5.10
N LYS A 75 0.90 7.20 5.35
CA LYS A 75 0.93 8.08 6.53
C LYS A 75 0.91 7.28 7.84
N TYR A 76 -0.07 6.39 7.95
CA TYR A 76 -0.31 5.56 9.13
C TYR A 76 -0.73 4.17 8.70
N ASN A 77 -0.11 3.14 9.26
CA ASN A 77 -0.52 1.77 9.04
C ASN A 77 -1.28 1.22 10.25
N THR A 78 -2.29 0.40 9.97
CA THR A 78 -2.88 -0.55 10.92
C THR A 78 -2.47 -1.98 10.53
N VAL A 79 -2.52 -2.93 11.49
CA VAL A 79 -2.29 -4.36 11.18
C VAL A 79 -3.23 -4.84 10.07
N GLY A 80 -4.53 -4.52 10.19
CA GLY A 80 -5.54 -4.95 9.24
C GLY A 80 -5.30 -4.39 7.83
N GLY A 81 -4.97 -3.10 7.73
CA GLY A 81 -4.68 -2.51 6.43
C GLY A 81 -3.34 -2.98 5.84
N LEU A 82 -2.34 -3.33 6.64
CA LEU A 82 -1.11 -3.94 6.14
C LEU A 82 -1.37 -5.33 5.60
N ASN A 83 -2.17 -6.11 6.31
CA ASN A 83 -2.63 -7.40 5.85
C ASN A 83 -3.33 -7.28 4.49
N SER A 84 -4.29 -6.36 4.33
CA SER A 84 -4.96 -6.13 3.05
C SER A 84 -4.00 -5.66 1.95
N TRP A 85 -3.11 -4.72 2.26
CA TRP A 85 -2.13 -4.21 1.30
C TRP A 85 -1.20 -5.31 0.80
N ILE A 86 -0.67 -6.15 1.69
CA ILE A 86 0.23 -7.25 1.32
C ILE A 86 -0.50 -8.29 0.46
N ARG A 87 -1.74 -8.64 0.82
CA ARG A 87 -2.56 -9.58 0.05
C ARG A 87 -2.84 -9.06 -1.36
N LEU A 88 -3.15 -7.78 -1.49
CA LEU A 88 -3.49 -7.16 -2.78
C LEU A 88 -2.25 -6.87 -3.62
N ALA A 89 -1.30 -6.11 -3.09
CA ALA A 89 -0.15 -5.59 -3.83
C ALA A 89 0.91 -6.65 -4.14
N LEU A 90 1.05 -7.67 -3.28
CA LEU A 90 2.06 -8.72 -3.43
C LEU A 90 1.46 -10.09 -3.77
N ASN A 91 0.13 -10.20 -3.82
CA ASN A 91 -0.58 -11.45 -4.06
C ASN A 91 -0.11 -12.59 -3.12
N LYS A 92 0.03 -12.28 -1.82
CA LYS A 92 0.49 -13.22 -0.79
C LYS A 92 -0.60 -13.56 0.21
N SER A 93 -0.55 -14.77 0.74
CA SER A 93 -1.22 -15.09 2.00
C SER A 93 -0.41 -14.54 3.18
N THR A 94 -1.12 -14.25 4.26
CA THR A 94 -0.58 -13.60 5.45
C THR A 94 -1.20 -14.23 6.69
N GLU A 95 -0.44 -14.27 7.76
CA GLU A 95 -0.95 -14.53 9.11
C GLU A 95 -0.87 -13.22 9.89
N PHE A 96 -1.90 -12.83 10.63
CA PHE A 96 -1.85 -11.60 11.40
C PHE A 96 -2.53 -11.73 12.77
N SER A 97 -2.04 -10.96 13.73
CA SER A 97 -2.63 -10.82 15.06
C SER A 97 -2.87 -9.34 15.36
N ARG A 98 -3.99 -9.04 16.03
CA ARG A 98 -4.29 -7.69 16.56
C ARG A 98 -4.13 -7.61 18.08
N GLU A 99 -3.60 -8.67 18.70
CA GLU A 99 -3.40 -8.72 20.14
C GLU A 99 -2.41 -7.65 20.61
N GLU A 100 -2.71 -7.03 21.75
CA GLU A 100 -1.83 -6.05 22.37
C GLU A 100 -0.47 -6.69 22.72
N GLY A 101 0.63 -6.02 22.36
CA GLY A 101 1.99 -6.55 22.51
C GLY A 101 2.41 -7.62 21.49
N ASN A 102 1.49 -8.12 20.65
CA ASN A 102 1.78 -9.11 19.60
C ASN A 102 1.23 -8.68 18.21
N GLY A 103 0.80 -7.43 18.06
CA GLY A 103 0.16 -6.94 16.85
C GLY A 103 1.12 -6.92 15.65
N GLY A 104 0.78 -7.64 14.56
CA GLY A 104 1.63 -7.66 13.37
C GLY A 104 1.14 -8.60 12.28
N VAL A 105 1.83 -8.56 11.14
CA VAL A 105 1.56 -9.41 9.96
C VAL A 105 2.80 -10.24 9.63
N THR A 106 2.68 -11.56 9.64
CA THR A 106 3.70 -12.50 9.18
C THR A 106 3.46 -12.86 7.71
N VAL A 107 4.50 -12.80 6.89
CA VAL A 107 4.45 -13.08 5.46
C VAL A 107 5.81 -13.56 4.94
N SER A 108 5.79 -14.45 3.94
CA SER A 108 7.00 -14.81 3.20
C SER A 108 7.27 -13.83 2.05
N LEU A 109 8.47 -13.28 2.01
CA LEU A 109 8.85 -12.23 1.06
C LEU A 109 10.18 -12.55 0.38
N THR A 110 10.20 -12.38 -0.94
CA THR A 110 11.45 -12.23 -1.70
C THR A 110 12.14 -10.92 -1.35
N ALA A 111 13.41 -10.77 -1.74
CA ALA A 111 14.15 -9.53 -1.52
C ALA A 111 13.47 -8.30 -2.15
N ASN A 112 12.88 -8.45 -3.34
CA ASN A 112 12.20 -7.37 -4.06
C ASN A 112 10.86 -7.01 -3.40
N GLU A 113 10.07 -8.01 -3.00
CA GLU A 113 8.80 -7.78 -2.29
C GLU A 113 9.04 -7.10 -0.93
N ARG A 114 10.09 -7.51 -0.21
CA ARG A 114 10.51 -6.86 1.03
C ARG A 114 10.90 -5.40 0.80
N ALA A 115 11.70 -5.13 -0.23
CA ALA A 115 12.10 -3.75 -0.55
C ALA A 115 10.90 -2.89 -0.96
N HIS A 116 9.94 -3.46 -1.70
CA HIS A 116 8.71 -2.76 -2.07
C HIS A 116 7.88 -2.41 -0.83
N LEU A 117 7.62 -3.39 0.05
CA LEU A 117 6.88 -3.17 1.29
C LEU A 117 7.58 -2.12 2.18
N GLU A 118 8.90 -2.22 2.36
CA GLU A 118 9.68 -1.24 3.14
C GLU A 118 9.55 0.19 2.60
N SER A 119 9.47 0.34 1.27
CA SER A 119 9.37 1.66 0.63
C SER A 119 8.05 2.38 0.95
N VAL A 120 6.95 1.64 1.14
CA VAL A 120 5.62 2.18 1.39
C VAL A 120 5.25 2.27 2.87
N LEU A 121 5.97 1.59 3.76
CA LEU A 121 5.66 1.54 5.18
C LEU A 121 5.69 2.92 5.86
N SER A 122 4.73 3.16 6.74
CA SER A 122 4.77 4.28 7.68
C SER A 122 5.98 4.13 8.61
N TYR A 123 6.58 5.25 9.03
CA TYR A 123 7.78 5.27 9.88
C TYR A 123 7.64 4.53 11.22
N GLY A 124 6.41 4.38 11.72
CA GLY A 124 6.12 3.66 12.96
C GLY A 124 6.16 2.13 12.84
N TRP A 125 6.53 1.59 11.67
CA TRP A 125 6.50 0.17 11.36
C TRP A 125 7.84 -0.31 10.81
N LYS A 126 8.13 -1.60 11.01
CA LYS A 126 9.33 -2.23 10.47
C LYS A 126 9.12 -3.69 10.14
N ILE A 127 9.94 -4.20 9.23
CA ILE A 127 10.01 -5.60 8.85
C ILE A 127 11.12 -6.29 9.65
N VAL A 128 10.79 -7.29 10.45
CA VAL A 128 11.75 -8.09 11.22
C VAL A 128 11.82 -9.54 10.72
N PRO A 129 12.98 -10.19 10.72
CA PRO A 129 13.09 -11.61 10.42
C PRO A 129 12.28 -12.46 11.41
N HIS A 130 11.58 -13.48 10.91
CA HIS A 130 10.81 -14.45 11.70
C HIS A 130 11.15 -15.91 11.36
N GLY A 131 11.97 -16.13 10.33
CA GLY A 131 12.47 -17.43 9.87
C GLY A 131 13.15 -17.30 8.51
N PRO A 132 13.55 -18.42 7.88
CA PRO A 132 14.06 -18.40 6.50
C PRO A 132 13.00 -17.84 5.55
N GLU A 133 13.30 -16.70 4.91
CA GLU A 133 12.39 -15.97 3.99
C GLU A 133 11.03 -15.60 4.58
N LEU A 134 10.88 -15.69 5.90
CA LEU A 134 9.68 -15.37 6.65
C LEU A 134 9.93 -14.11 7.48
N TYR A 135 9.05 -13.13 7.33
CA TYR A 135 9.18 -11.83 7.98
C TYR A 135 7.92 -11.48 8.74
N ARG A 136 8.07 -10.68 9.78
CA ARG A 136 6.96 -10.07 10.52
C ARG A 136 7.02 -8.56 10.39
N VAL A 137 5.90 -7.95 10.03
CA VAL A 137 5.71 -6.50 9.96
C VAL A 137 5.05 -6.06 11.26
N VAL A 138 5.75 -5.26 12.05
CA VAL A 138 5.36 -4.90 13.43
C VAL A 138 5.54 -3.41 13.69
N PRO A 139 4.80 -2.82 14.65
CA PRO A 139 5.09 -1.50 15.15
C PRO A 139 6.50 -1.44 15.74
N VAL A 140 7.21 -0.33 15.52
CA VAL A 140 8.56 -0.11 16.06
C VAL A 140 8.57 -0.20 17.59
N ALA A 141 7.49 0.19 18.27
CA ALA A 141 7.35 0.11 19.72
C ALA A 141 7.33 -1.32 20.29
N GLN A 142 7.20 -2.36 19.45
CA GLN A 142 7.12 -3.76 19.86
C GLN A 142 8.44 -4.53 19.71
N VAL A 143 9.54 -3.85 19.40
CA VAL A 143 10.82 -4.50 19.10
C VAL A 143 11.98 -3.80 19.77
#